data_AF-A0A4Y2TG18-F1
#
_entry.id   AF-A0A4Y2TG18-F1
#
_cell.length_a   1.000
_cell.length_b   1.000
_cell.length_c   1.000
_cell.angle_alpha   90.00
_cell.angle_beta   90.00
_cell.angle_gamma   90.00
#
_symmetry.space_group_name_H-M   'P 1'
#
loop_
_entity.id
_entity.type
_entity.pdbx_description
1 polymer ?
#
loop_
_entity_poly.entity_id
_entity_poly.type
_entity_poly.pdbx_seq_one_letter_code
_entity_poly.pdbx_strand_id
1 'polypeptide(L)'
;MLPPPPLPLRCPSSISDKPRRDAVATFRLTTGHDCLAAHLHRLGIFTEPFCPLCDSGEVMERDHLLRCGALQGLTDVSIYREARALLG
;
A
#
# COMPACT_ATOMS: atom_id res chain seq x y z
N MET A 1 -23.43 -39.38 23.29
CA MET A 1 -22.53 -38.30 23.74
C MET A 1 -22.47 -37.27 22.62
N LEU A 2 -23.06 -36.08 22.81
CA LEU A 2 -23.08 -35.02 21.78
C LEU A 2 -21.77 -34.21 21.90
N PRO A 3 -21.11 -33.82 20.80
CA PRO A 3 -19.89 -33.01 20.87
C PRO A 3 -20.18 -31.64 21.52
N PRO A 4 -19.22 -31.08 22.27
CA PRO A 4 -19.39 -29.78 22.89
C PRO A 4 -19.54 -28.68 21.83
N PRO A 5 -20.36 -27.64 22.09
CA PRO A 5 -20.51 -26.52 21.16
C PRO A 5 -19.17 -25.78 20.99
N PRO A 6 -18.89 -25.26 19.78
CA PRO A 6 -17.67 -24.49 19.54
C PRO A 6 -17.66 -23.25 20.44
N LEU A 7 -16.51 -23.01 21.08
CA LEU A 7 -16.31 -21.82 21.90
C LEU A 7 -16.52 -20.56 21.05
N PRO A 8 -17.15 -19.50 21.58
CA PRO A 8 -17.30 -18.25 20.83
C PRO A 8 -15.90 -17.73 20.49
N LEU A 9 -15.65 -17.56 19.18
CA LEU A 9 -14.48 -16.86 18.69
C LEU A 9 -14.54 -15.43 19.25
N ARG A 10 -13.81 -15.18 20.35
CA ARG A 10 -13.59 -13.82 20.83
C ARG A 10 -12.78 -13.11 19.76
N CYS A 11 -13.46 -12.35 18.90
CA CYS A 11 -12.82 -11.33 18.10
C CYS A 11 -12.12 -10.37 19.07
N PRO A 12 -10.78 -10.27 19.06
CA PRO A 12 -10.09 -9.30 19.90
C PRO A 12 -10.41 -7.92 19.33
N SER A 13 -11.45 -7.27 19.83
CA SER A 13 -11.97 -6.00 19.31
C SER A 13 -11.07 -4.79 19.64
N SER A 14 -9.75 -4.98 19.76
CA SER A 14 -8.83 -3.89 20.13
C SER A 14 -7.36 -4.12 19.75
N ILE A 15 -7.03 -5.10 18.89
CA ILE A 15 -5.65 -5.18 18.39
C ILE A 15 -5.48 -4.09 17.33
N SER A 16 -4.59 -3.13 17.59
CA SER A 16 -4.22 -2.13 16.60
C SER A 16 -3.66 -2.82 15.36
N ASP A 17 -4.31 -2.62 14.22
CA ASP A 17 -3.87 -3.15 12.94
C ASP A 17 -2.64 -2.44 12.37
N LYS A 18 -2.20 -1.36 13.02
CA LYS A 18 -1.08 -0.52 12.57
C LYS A 18 0.21 -1.32 12.31
N PRO A 19 0.72 -2.17 13.22
CA PRO A 19 1.98 -2.87 12.97
C PRO A 19 1.93 -3.78 11.75
N ARG A 20 0.78 -4.45 11.53
CA ARG A 20 0.56 -5.30 10.35
C ARG A 20 0.53 -4.46 9.08
N ARG A 21 -0.22 -3.35 9.07
CA ARG A 21 -0.35 -2.47 7.90
C ARG A 21 0.99 -1.84 7.51
N ASP A 22 1.74 -1.40 8.50
CA ASP A 22 3.06 -0.79 8.31
C ASP A 22 4.02 -1.81 7.69
N ALA A 23 4.10 -3.01 8.29
CA ALA A 23 4.93 -4.10 7.76
C ALA A 23 4.56 -4.50 6.32
N VAL A 24 3.26 -4.57 6.00
CA VAL A 24 2.78 -4.90 4.65
C VAL A 24 3.13 -3.81 3.64
N ALA A 25 2.97 -2.53 4.00
CA ALA A 25 3.31 -1.42 3.11
C ALA A 25 4.80 -1.41 2.79
N THR A 26 5.65 -1.52 3.82
CA THR A 26 7.11 -1.61 3.65
C THR A 26 7.48 -2.83 2.81
N PHE A 27 6.95 -4.02 3.13
CA PHE A 27 7.23 -5.24 2.37
C PHE A 27 6.91 -5.09 0.87
N ARG A 28 5.74 -4.54 0.54
CA ARG A 28 5.32 -4.34 -0.86
C ARG A 28 6.22 -3.36 -1.60
N LEU A 29 6.55 -2.23 -0.98
CA LEU A 29 7.49 -1.27 -1.56
C LEU A 29 8.88 -1.89 -1.75
N THR A 30 9.42 -2.58 -0.75
CA THR A 30 10.78 -3.15 -0.82
C THR A 30 10.90 -4.24 -1.88
N THR A 31 9.89 -5.11 -2.00
CA THR A 31 9.92 -6.24 -2.94
C THR A 31 9.52 -5.85 -4.37
N GLY A 32 9.03 -4.63 -4.60
CA GLY A 32 8.51 -4.22 -5.92
C GLY A 32 7.20 -4.92 -6.31
N HIS A 33 6.60 -5.66 -5.36
CA HIS A 33 5.23 -6.17 -5.45
C HIS A 33 4.24 -5.08 -5.01
N ASP A 34 4.55 -3.84 -5.35
CA ASP A 34 3.73 -2.69 -5.06
C ASP A 34 2.59 -2.59 -6.10
N CYS A 35 1.51 -1.93 -5.71
CA CYS A 35 0.39 -1.67 -6.62
C CYS A 35 0.48 -0.25 -7.15
N LEU A 36 1.69 0.23 -7.48
CA LEU A 36 1.87 1.59 -7.98
C LEU A 36 1.59 1.66 -9.48
N ALA A 37 1.41 2.88 -10.00
CA ALA A 37 1.02 3.10 -11.39
C ALA A 37 1.99 2.41 -12.37
N ALA A 38 3.30 2.46 -12.11
CA ALA A 38 4.31 1.79 -12.92
C ALA A 38 4.11 0.27 -12.99
N HIS A 39 3.82 -0.37 -11.85
CA HIS A 39 3.58 -1.82 -11.79
C HIS A 39 2.24 -2.19 -12.44
N LEU A 40 1.16 -1.45 -12.13
CA LEU A 40 -0.16 -1.69 -12.69
C LEU A 40 -0.19 -1.47 -14.21
N HIS A 41 0.57 -0.51 -14.73
CA HIS A 41 0.71 -0.28 -16.16
C HIS A 41 1.40 -1.46 -16.86
N ARG A 42 2.46 -2.01 -16.28
CA ARG A 42 3.09 -3.25 -16.80
C ARG A 42 2.15 -4.44 -16.85
N LEU A 43 1.17 -4.50 -15.95
CA LEU A 43 0.13 -5.53 -15.92
C LEU A 43 -1.05 -5.21 -16.87
N GLY A 44 -1.08 -4.04 -17.51
CA GLY A 44 -2.19 -3.59 -18.35
C GLY A 44 -3.47 -3.23 -17.58
N ILE A 45 -3.36 -3.03 -16.26
CA ILE A 45 -4.49 -2.67 -15.39
C ILE A 45 -4.68 -1.15 -15.36
N PHE A 46 -3.59 -0.39 -15.38
CA PHE A 46 -3.60 1.07 -15.31
C PHE A 46 -3.05 1.68 -16.60
N THR A 47 -3.69 2.74 -17.08
CA THR A 47 -3.41 3.28 -18.43
C THR A 47 -2.06 3.98 -18.50
N GLU A 48 -1.66 4.70 -17.44
CA GLU A 48 -0.49 5.57 -17.46
C GLU A 48 0.50 5.22 -16.35
N PRO A 49 1.81 5.07 -16.61
CA PRO A 49 2.79 4.73 -15.58
C PRO A 49 3.19 5.92 -14.69
N PHE A 50 2.69 7.12 -14.99
CA PHE A 50 3.16 8.37 -14.39
C PHE A 50 2.57 8.66 -13.01
N CYS A 51 3.28 9.46 -12.23
CA CYS A 51 2.88 9.90 -10.92
C CYS A 51 1.79 10.98 -11.01
N PRO A 52 0.55 10.71 -10.54
CA PRO A 52 -0.51 11.71 -10.51
C PRO A 52 -0.38 12.70 -9.34
N LEU A 53 0.55 12.44 -8.41
CA LEU A 53 0.75 13.26 -7.21
C LEU A 53 1.57 14.52 -7.45
N CYS A 54 2.41 14.52 -8.48
CA CYS A 54 3.28 15.63 -8.79
C CYS A 54 3.30 15.90 -10.30
N ASP A 55 3.44 17.17 -10.68
CA ASP A 55 3.46 17.59 -12.07
C ASP A 55 4.80 17.32 -12.79
N SER A 56 5.61 16.38 -12.29
CA SER A 56 6.93 16.08 -12.85
C SER A 56 6.87 15.15 -14.07
N GLY A 57 5.75 14.44 -14.29
CA GLY A 57 5.63 13.43 -15.35
C GLY A 57 6.55 12.22 -15.17
N GLU A 58 7.10 12.03 -13.96
CA GLU A 58 7.96 10.89 -13.65
C GLU A 58 7.14 9.61 -13.43
N VAL A 59 7.74 8.46 -13.69
CA VAL A 59 7.11 7.16 -13.46
C VAL A 59 6.86 6.96 -11.95
N MET A 60 5.65 6.55 -11.56
CA MET A 60 5.31 6.31 -10.15
C MET A 60 5.84 4.96 -9.67
N GLU A 61 7.13 4.91 -9.41
CA GLU A 61 7.80 3.77 -8.78
C GLU A 61 8.32 4.13 -7.38
N ARG A 62 8.78 3.13 -6.62
CA ARG A 62 9.25 3.33 -5.24
C ARG A 62 10.28 4.46 -5.14
N ASP A 63 11.28 4.48 -6.01
CA ASP A 63 12.37 5.44 -5.93
C ASP A 63 11.88 6.87 -6.23
N HIS A 64 10.89 7.02 -7.10
CA HIS A 64 10.20 8.29 -7.31
C HIS A 64 9.38 8.69 -6.07
N LEU A 65 8.59 7.78 -5.50
CA LEU A 65 7.77 8.06 -4.31
C LEU A 65 8.58 8.58 -3.12
N LEU A 66 9.78 8.04 -2.89
CA LEU A 66 10.69 8.49 -1.83
C LEU A 66 11.22 9.91 -2.04
N ARG A 67 11.17 10.43 -3.27
CA ARG A 67 11.64 11.77 -3.65
C ARG A 67 10.52 12.69 -4.12
N CYS A 68 9.29 12.19 -4.19
CA CYS A 68 8.16 12.93 -4.71
C CYS A 68 7.87 14.13 -3.80
N GLY A 69 7.93 15.34 -4.36
CA GLY A 69 7.71 16.58 -3.61
C GLY A 69 6.34 16.63 -2.93
N ALA A 70 5.32 16.01 -3.54
CA ALA A 70 3.98 15.95 -2.97
C ALA A 70 3.88 15.03 -1.74
N LEU A 71 4.82 14.09 -1.57
CA LEU A 71 4.87 13.15 -0.45
C LEU A 71 6.03 13.43 0.51
N GLN A 72 6.68 14.59 0.38
CA GLN A 72 7.85 14.93 1.17
C GLN A 72 7.51 15.02 2.66
N GLY A 73 8.30 14.36 3.50
CA GLY A 73 8.11 14.35 4.96
C GLY A 73 7.18 13.25 5.50
N LEU A 74 6.63 12.41 4.62
CA LEU A 74 5.87 11.22 5.00
C LEU A 74 6.77 10.01 5.23
N THR A 75 6.29 9.04 6.03
CA THR A 75 6.95 7.73 6.17
C THR A 75 6.61 6.84 4.98
N ASP A 76 7.43 5.82 4.69
CA ASP A 76 7.20 4.85 3.60
C ASP A 76 5.77 4.29 3.58
N VAL A 77 5.20 4.06 4.76
CA VAL A 77 3.83 3.56 4.92
C VAL A 77 2.79 4.59 4.48
N SER A 78 2.97 5.84 4.89
CA SER A 78 2.07 6.94 4.54
C SER A 78 2.15 7.25 3.05
N ILE A 79 3.37 7.28 2.49
CA ILE A 79 3.66 7.43 1.06
C ILE A 79 2.92 6.35 0.26
N TYR A 80 3.10 5.07 0.61
CA TYR A 80 2.43 3.96 -0.08
C TYR A 80 0.91 4.07 0.02
N ARG A 81 0.39 4.46 1.18
CA ARG A 81 -1.05 4.59 1.40
C ARG A 81 -1.66 5.67 0.52
N GLU A 82 -1.03 6.85 0.44
CA GLU A 82 -1.52 7.95 -0.40
C GLU A 82 -1.42 7.60 -1.88
N ALA A 83 -0.28 7.06 -2.31
CA ALA A 83 -0.11 6.61 -3.69
C ALA A 83 -1.15 5.55 -4.09
N ARG A 84 -1.46 4.61 -3.19
CA ARG A 84 -2.49 3.59 -3.43
C ARG A 84 -3.91 4.17 -3.45
N ALA A 85 -4.22 5.14 -2.60
CA ALA A 85 -5.57 5.71 -2.51
C ALA A 85 -6.04 6.34 -3.84
N LEU A 86 -5.11 6.74 -4.70
CA LEU A 86 -5.38 7.34 -6.00
C LEU A 86 -5.68 6.33 -7.11
N LEU A 87 -5.32 5.06 -6.90
CA LEU A 87 -5.40 4.02 -7.92
C LEU A 87 -6.66 3.13 -7.78
N GLY A 88 -7.50 3.39 -6.77
CA GLY A 88 -8.71 2.61 -6.47
C GLY A 88 -8.45 1.30 -5.73
#